data_AF-A0A9W5R180-F1
#
_entry.id   AF-A0A9W5R180-F1
#
_cell.length_a   1.000
_cell.length_b   1.000
_cell.length_c   1.000
_cell.angle_alpha   90.00
_cell.angle_beta   90.00
_cell.angle_gamma   90.00
#
_symmetry.space_group_name_H-M   'P 1'
#
loop_
_entity.id
_entity.type
_entity.pdbx_description
1 polymer ?
#
loop_
_entity_poly.entity_id
_entity_poly.type
_entity_poly.pdbx_seq_one_letter_code
_entity_poly.pdbx_strand_id
1 'polypeptide(L)'
;MGKLEEAKEILKKLGMPKQQYNDRSGYVLLALAGVREDDSWNNASINSLRIVDMMSFMAEHYGKMYKPNSRETIRKESIHQFVDGAIAVSNDDDDERATNSPKYSYRLADETLEVIQAYGTKEWEEKLQKWLKNHETLVEQYSQVREMAMIPVVANGKELQFSPGAHNELQRAIIEEFAPRFAQGAEVLYVGDTKKKDLIKNKEKLQEIGVLITDHDKLPDVVLYVAEKNWLYFVEAVTSVGPISVKRVNCLVQNKSTESSNDFVHR
;
A
#
# COMPACT_ATOMS: atom_id res chain seq x y z
N MET A 1 5.58 -16.38 31.74
CA MET A 1 5.52 -16.54 30.27
C MET A 1 6.34 -15.41 29.69
N GLY A 2 7.12 -15.62 28.62
CA GLY A 2 7.90 -14.51 28.03
C GLY A 2 7.01 -13.55 27.26
N LYS A 3 7.45 -12.31 27.02
CA LYS A 3 6.61 -11.29 26.36
C LYS A 3 6.18 -11.66 24.95
N LEU A 4 7.02 -12.41 24.25
CA LEU A 4 6.67 -12.93 22.92
C LEU A 4 5.45 -13.85 22.95
N GLU A 5 5.38 -14.76 23.94
CA GLU A 5 4.27 -15.70 24.05
C GLU A 5 2.99 -14.99 24.50
N GLU A 6 3.11 -14.00 25.40
CA GLU A 6 1.99 -13.12 25.76
C GLU A 6 1.48 -12.35 24.54
N ALA A 7 2.37 -11.77 23.72
CA ALA A 7 2.00 -11.07 22.49
C ALA A 7 1.27 -11.99 21.49
N LYS A 8 1.73 -13.23 21.33
CA LYS A 8 1.08 -14.24 20.47
C LYS A 8 -0.29 -14.63 21.01
N GLU A 9 -0.43 -14.74 22.32
CA GLU A 9 -1.73 -15.00 22.95
C GLU A 9 -2.69 -13.83 22.75
N ILE A 10 -2.24 -12.59 22.93
CA ILE A 10 -3.03 -11.38 22.64
C ILE A 10 -3.53 -11.41 21.20
N LEU A 11 -2.65 -11.62 20.21
CA LEU A 11 -3.03 -11.66 18.80
C LEU A 11 -4.06 -12.75 18.51
N LYS A 12 -3.87 -13.93 19.11
CA LYS A 12 -4.83 -15.04 19.00
C LYS A 12 -6.19 -14.68 19.61
N LYS A 13 -6.21 -13.98 20.75
CA LYS A 13 -7.43 -13.55 21.45
C LYS A 13 -8.15 -12.42 20.73
N LEU A 14 -7.42 -11.56 20.02
CA LEU A 14 -7.95 -10.55 19.09
C LEU A 14 -8.48 -11.17 17.78
N GLY A 15 -8.46 -12.50 17.64
CA GLY A 15 -9.06 -13.19 16.49
C GLY A 15 -8.15 -13.34 15.27
N MET A 16 -6.84 -13.05 15.39
CA MET A 16 -5.93 -13.17 14.25
C MET A 16 -5.79 -14.64 13.79
N PRO A 17 -5.63 -14.88 12.47
CA PRO A 17 -5.36 -16.23 11.96
C PRO A 17 -4.02 -16.76 12.46
N LYS A 18 -3.83 -18.08 12.34
CA LYS A 18 -2.60 -18.76 12.78
C LYS A 18 -1.30 -18.20 12.19
N GLN A 19 -1.36 -17.67 10.98
CA GLN A 19 -0.20 -17.07 10.34
C GLN A 19 0.19 -15.73 10.98
N GLN A 20 -0.71 -15.09 11.72
CA GLN A 20 -0.53 -13.75 12.29
C GLN A 20 -0.34 -13.74 13.81
N TYR A 21 -0.25 -14.90 14.47
CA TYR A 21 0.26 -15.03 15.85
C TYR A 21 1.53 -15.89 15.92
N ASN A 22 2.35 -15.85 14.87
CA ASN A 22 3.71 -16.40 14.89
C ASN A 22 4.70 -15.42 15.55
N ASP A 23 5.95 -15.84 15.72
CA ASP A 23 6.96 -15.03 16.41
C ASP A 23 7.18 -13.66 15.74
N ARG A 24 7.19 -13.60 14.40
CA ARG A 24 7.35 -12.34 13.66
C ARG A 24 6.22 -11.36 14.01
N SER A 25 4.97 -11.80 13.94
CA SER A 25 3.83 -10.95 14.27
C SER A 25 3.79 -10.58 15.75
N GLY A 26 4.19 -11.48 16.66
CA GLY A 26 4.35 -11.16 18.08
C GLY A 26 5.38 -10.05 18.31
N TYR A 27 6.55 -10.12 17.66
CA TYR A 27 7.55 -9.07 17.72
C TYR A 27 7.08 -7.75 17.10
N VAL A 28 6.31 -7.78 16.01
CA VAL A 28 5.70 -6.57 15.44
C VAL A 28 4.76 -5.91 16.45
N LEU A 29 3.93 -6.69 17.15
CA LEU A 29 3.04 -6.17 18.18
C LEU A 29 3.82 -5.52 19.32
N LEU A 30 4.87 -6.18 19.82
CA LEU A 30 5.73 -5.65 20.89
C LEU A 30 6.41 -4.34 20.48
N ALA A 31 6.91 -4.26 19.24
CA ALA A 31 7.51 -3.04 18.71
C ALA A 31 6.50 -1.89 18.65
N LEU A 32 5.31 -2.13 18.09
CA LEU A 32 4.24 -1.12 18.03
C LEU A 32 3.81 -0.65 19.42
N ALA A 33 3.69 -1.58 20.37
CA ALA A 33 3.33 -1.28 21.75
C ALA A 33 4.48 -0.62 22.54
N GLY A 34 5.71 -0.69 22.07
CA GLY A 34 6.89 -0.21 22.79
C GLY A 34 7.22 -1.03 24.05
N VAL A 35 6.78 -2.29 24.13
CA VAL A 35 6.92 -3.15 25.32
C VAL A 35 8.18 -4.01 25.19
N ARG A 36 9.08 -3.94 26.17
CA ARG A 36 10.28 -4.78 26.30
C ARG A 36 10.02 -5.98 27.22
N GLU A 37 10.98 -6.91 27.30
CA GLU A 37 10.82 -8.17 28.06
C GLU A 37 10.43 -7.94 29.53
N ASP A 38 11.02 -6.93 30.18
CA ASP A 38 10.79 -6.62 31.60
C ASP A 38 9.65 -5.60 31.84
N ASP A 39 9.03 -5.08 30.78
CA ASP A 39 8.00 -4.05 30.90
C ASP A 39 6.63 -4.63 31.29
N SER A 40 5.80 -3.80 31.93
CA SER A 40 4.37 -4.10 32.06
C SER A 40 3.65 -3.75 30.76
N TRP A 41 2.64 -4.53 30.39
CA TRP A 41 1.76 -4.19 29.25
C TRP A 41 1.02 -2.87 29.47
N ASN A 42 0.77 -2.47 30.72
CA ASN A 42 0.20 -1.17 31.05
C ASN A 42 1.09 0.02 30.64
N ASN A 43 2.38 -0.21 30.39
CA ASN A 43 3.29 0.82 29.87
C ASN A 43 3.26 0.92 28.35
N ALA A 44 2.46 0.08 27.66
CA ALA A 44 2.32 0.16 26.22
C ALA A 44 1.87 1.56 25.80
N SER A 45 2.47 2.08 24.73
CA SER A 45 2.21 3.43 24.24
C SER A 45 1.98 3.44 22.74
N ILE A 46 1.30 4.47 22.24
CA ILE A 46 1.16 4.70 20.81
C ILE A 46 2.48 5.22 20.27
N ASN A 47 3.16 4.40 19.47
CA ASN A 47 4.35 4.77 18.73
C ASN A 47 4.08 4.68 17.23
N SER A 48 4.28 5.78 16.50
CA SER A 48 4.27 5.74 15.03
C SER A 48 5.62 5.26 14.53
N LEU A 49 5.66 4.03 14.00
CA LEU A 49 6.88 3.34 13.61
C LEU A 49 6.85 2.97 12.14
N ARG A 50 7.96 3.20 11.44
CA ARG A 50 8.19 2.56 10.15
C ARG A 50 8.61 1.12 10.38
N ILE A 51 8.51 0.28 9.36
CA ILE A 51 8.94 -1.13 9.47
C ILE A 51 10.43 -1.23 9.85
N VAL A 52 11.26 -0.30 9.39
CA VAL A 52 12.68 -0.26 9.76
C VAL A 52 12.87 0.03 11.25
N ASP A 53 12.03 0.89 11.84
CA ASP A 53 12.07 1.21 13.27
C ASP A 53 11.60 0.00 14.10
N MET A 54 10.58 -0.72 13.62
CA MET A 54 10.16 -1.99 14.24
C MET A 54 11.28 -3.04 14.20
N MET A 55 11.97 -3.19 13.06
CA MET A 55 13.11 -4.11 12.95
C MET A 55 14.26 -3.72 13.89
N SER A 56 14.54 -2.42 14.05
CA SER A 56 15.52 -1.93 15.00
C SER A 56 15.14 -2.24 16.44
N PHE A 57 13.88 -2.01 16.82
CA PHE A 57 13.36 -2.36 18.15
C PHE A 57 13.54 -3.85 18.46
N MET A 58 13.20 -4.72 17.49
CA MET A 58 13.36 -6.18 17.63
C MET A 58 14.84 -6.59 17.81
N ALA A 59 15.74 -5.95 17.07
CA ALA A 59 17.17 -6.21 17.17
C ALA A 59 17.73 -5.76 18.53
N GLU A 60 17.36 -4.55 18.97
CA GLU A 60 17.88 -3.93 20.19
C GLU A 60 17.38 -4.60 21.47
N HIS A 61 16.07 -4.86 21.57
CA HIS A 61 15.46 -5.29 22.83
C HIS A 61 15.20 -6.79 22.92
N TYR A 62 15.15 -7.48 21.78
CA TYR A 62 14.84 -8.91 21.71
C TYR A 62 15.95 -9.73 21.03
N GLY A 63 17.05 -9.09 20.62
CA GLY A 63 18.14 -9.76 19.90
C GLY A 63 17.73 -10.34 18.54
N LYS A 64 16.53 -9.97 18.03
CA LYS A 64 15.96 -10.56 16.83
C LYS A 64 16.32 -9.72 15.61
N MET A 65 17.44 -10.08 14.99
CA MET A 65 17.91 -9.40 13.78
C MET A 65 17.27 -9.96 12.51
N TYR A 66 16.47 -9.14 11.83
CA TYR A 66 15.93 -9.42 10.52
C TYR A 66 16.81 -8.82 9.42
N LYS A 67 16.98 -9.54 8.31
CA LYS A 67 17.69 -9.03 7.13
C LYS A 67 16.85 -7.94 6.44
N PRO A 68 17.45 -6.98 5.72
CA PRO A 68 16.71 -5.90 5.05
C PRO A 68 15.58 -6.38 4.12
N ASN A 69 15.75 -7.52 3.44
CA ASN A 69 14.74 -8.11 2.58
C ASN A 69 13.49 -8.61 3.32
N SER A 70 13.57 -8.83 4.63
CA SER A 70 12.43 -9.20 5.48
C SER A 70 11.45 -8.04 5.70
N ARG A 71 11.80 -6.80 5.36
CA ARG A 71 10.91 -5.64 5.42
C ARG A 71 9.61 -5.88 4.64
N GLU A 72 9.72 -6.48 3.46
CA GLU A 72 8.59 -6.81 2.60
C GLU A 72 7.69 -7.89 3.22
N THR A 73 8.31 -8.87 3.87
CA THR A 73 7.62 -9.94 4.58
C THR A 73 6.87 -9.41 5.81
N ILE A 74 7.51 -8.58 6.64
CA ILE A 74 6.86 -7.93 7.79
C ILE A 74 5.70 -7.06 7.30
N ARG A 75 5.88 -6.36 6.17
CA ARG A 75 4.81 -5.55 5.60
C ARG A 75 3.60 -6.39 5.20
N LYS A 76 3.83 -7.37 4.32
CA LYS A 76 2.77 -8.12 3.64
C LYS A 76 2.14 -9.22 4.47
N GLU A 77 2.85 -9.76 5.45
CA GLU A 77 2.41 -10.94 6.20
C GLU A 77 2.21 -10.70 7.71
N SER A 78 2.41 -9.46 8.17
CA SER A 78 2.12 -9.07 9.55
C SER A 78 1.35 -7.75 9.61
N ILE A 79 1.99 -6.61 9.32
CA ILE A 79 1.39 -5.30 9.60
C ILE A 79 0.17 -4.99 8.71
N HIS A 80 0.15 -5.43 7.45
CA HIS A 80 -1.04 -5.27 6.60
C HIS A 80 -2.25 -5.99 7.20
N GLN A 81 -2.07 -7.22 7.68
CA GLN A 81 -3.17 -7.95 8.33
C GLN A 81 -3.59 -7.31 9.65
N PHE A 82 -2.68 -6.64 10.36
CA PHE A 82 -3.05 -5.87 11.54
C PHE A 82 -3.90 -4.65 11.18
N VAL A 83 -3.60 -3.99 10.06
CA VAL A 83 -4.42 -2.88 9.54
C VAL A 83 -5.78 -3.36 9.06
N ASP A 84 -5.82 -4.47 8.33
CA ASP A 84 -7.07 -5.07 7.85
C ASP A 84 -7.95 -5.52 9.03
N GLY A 85 -7.35 -5.99 10.11
CA GLY A 85 -8.03 -6.41 11.34
C GLY A 85 -8.21 -5.31 12.39
N ALA A 86 -8.07 -4.02 12.05
CA ALA A 86 -8.23 -2.90 12.98
C ALA A 86 -7.38 -2.98 14.27
N ILE A 87 -6.25 -3.69 14.23
CA ILE A 87 -5.24 -3.76 15.31
C ILE A 87 -4.27 -2.59 15.21
N ALA A 88 -3.96 -2.19 13.98
CA ALA A 88 -3.05 -1.10 13.67
C ALA A 88 -3.70 -0.14 12.68
N VAL A 89 -3.23 1.10 12.66
CA VAL A 89 -3.55 2.07 11.62
C VAL A 89 -2.28 2.45 10.90
N SER A 90 -2.40 2.72 9.60
CA SER A 90 -1.27 3.11 8.77
C SER A 90 -1.33 4.59 8.45
N ASN A 91 -0.20 5.26 8.55
CA ASN A 91 0.01 6.60 8.01
C ASN A 91 -0.96 7.67 8.55
N ASP A 92 -1.33 7.53 9.82
CA ASP A 92 -2.29 8.38 10.53
C ASP A 92 -1.82 9.83 10.73
N ASP A 93 -0.55 10.14 10.44
CA ASP A 93 0.01 11.47 10.58
C ASP A 93 -0.09 12.33 9.30
N ASP A 94 -0.40 11.74 8.14
CA ASP A 94 -0.36 12.42 6.84
C ASP A 94 -1.09 11.61 5.75
N ASP A 95 -2.39 11.80 5.58
CA ASP A 95 -3.22 11.01 4.67
C ASP A 95 -2.83 11.13 3.18
N GLU A 96 -2.10 12.18 2.79
CA GLU A 96 -1.65 12.41 1.41
C GLU A 96 -0.35 11.65 1.08
N ARG A 97 0.29 11.03 2.09
CA ARG A 97 1.58 10.38 1.91
C ARG A 97 1.49 9.18 0.98
N ALA A 98 2.39 9.18 0.00
CA ALA A 98 2.57 8.06 -0.90
C ALA A 98 2.89 6.75 -0.16
N THR A 99 2.27 5.66 -0.61
CA THR A 99 2.37 4.34 0.04
C THR A 99 3.77 3.71 -0.04
N ASN A 100 4.61 4.19 -0.96
CA ASN A 100 6.01 3.82 -1.10
C ASN A 100 6.97 4.77 -0.36
N SER A 101 6.46 5.77 0.34
CA SER A 101 7.27 6.76 1.04
C SER A 101 8.16 6.10 2.10
N PRO A 102 9.43 6.53 2.23
CA PRO A 102 10.30 6.08 3.32
C PRO A 102 9.83 6.55 4.70
N LYS A 103 8.85 7.46 4.76
CA LYS A 103 8.21 7.94 5.99
C LYS A 103 6.92 7.18 6.33
N TYR A 104 6.44 6.28 5.46
CA TYR A 104 5.21 5.52 5.72
C TYR A 104 5.35 4.69 7.00
N SER A 105 4.46 4.97 7.95
CA SER A 105 4.52 4.49 9.33
C SER A 105 3.22 3.79 9.72
N TYR A 106 3.26 3.12 10.86
CA TYR A 106 2.13 2.41 11.45
C TYR A 106 2.15 2.61 12.97
N ARG A 107 0.97 2.63 13.58
CA ARG A 107 0.79 2.64 15.03
C ARG A 107 -0.33 1.69 15.42
N LEU A 108 -0.44 1.35 16.71
CA LEU A 108 -1.63 0.65 17.21
C LEU A 108 -2.88 1.53 17.03
N ALA A 109 -4.00 0.88 16.73
CA ALA A 109 -5.31 1.49 16.89
C ALA A 109 -5.57 1.79 18.37
N ASP A 110 -6.28 2.87 18.66
CA ASP A 110 -6.47 3.34 20.04
C ASP A 110 -7.24 2.31 20.86
N GLU A 111 -8.26 1.69 20.26
CA GLU A 111 -9.08 0.65 20.88
C GLU A 111 -8.25 -0.60 21.19
N THR A 112 -7.29 -0.93 20.33
CA THR A 112 -6.39 -2.06 20.54
C THR A 112 -5.37 -1.77 21.63
N LEU A 113 -4.86 -0.54 21.73
CA LEU A 113 -3.97 -0.14 22.82
C LEU A 113 -4.67 -0.29 24.17
N GLU A 114 -5.92 0.20 24.30
CA GLU A 114 -6.68 0.12 25.55
C GLU A 114 -6.84 -1.32 26.05
N VAL A 115 -7.08 -2.24 25.11
CA VAL A 115 -7.12 -3.67 25.38
C VAL A 115 -5.74 -4.09 25.86
N ILE A 116 -4.70 -3.96 25.04
CA ILE A 116 -3.31 -4.41 25.33
C ILE A 116 -2.82 -3.93 26.70
N GLN A 117 -3.05 -2.67 27.05
CA GLN A 117 -2.64 -2.10 28.35
C GLN A 117 -3.25 -2.83 29.55
N ALA A 118 -4.46 -3.39 29.40
CA ALA A 118 -5.12 -4.14 30.44
C ALA A 118 -4.65 -5.60 30.54
N TYR A 119 -3.79 -6.11 29.65
CA TYR A 119 -3.41 -7.53 29.63
C TYR A 119 -2.79 -7.97 30.97
N GLY A 120 -3.30 -9.10 31.49
CA GLY A 120 -2.90 -9.63 32.80
C GLY A 120 -3.58 -8.97 34.00
N THR A 121 -4.42 -7.94 33.80
CA THR A 121 -5.25 -7.34 34.85
C THR A 121 -6.64 -7.98 34.90
N LYS A 122 -7.42 -7.65 35.94
CA LYS A 122 -8.82 -8.11 36.08
C LYS A 122 -9.75 -7.50 35.02
N GLU A 123 -9.37 -6.37 34.42
CA GLU A 123 -10.17 -5.64 33.43
C GLU A 123 -9.95 -6.16 31.99
N TRP A 124 -8.91 -6.99 31.78
CA TRP A 124 -8.54 -7.49 30.44
C TRP A 124 -9.72 -8.11 29.70
N GLU A 125 -10.41 -9.06 30.34
CA GLU A 125 -11.47 -9.83 29.68
C GLU A 125 -12.64 -8.92 29.29
N GLU A 126 -13.01 -7.96 30.15
CA GLU A 126 -14.07 -6.99 29.84
C GLU A 126 -13.70 -6.13 28.62
N LYS A 127 -12.49 -5.57 28.60
CA LYS A 127 -12.03 -4.74 27.47
C LYS A 127 -11.92 -5.55 26.18
N LEU A 128 -11.42 -6.79 26.26
CA LEU A 128 -11.32 -7.69 25.12
C LEU A 128 -12.70 -8.00 24.54
N GLN A 129 -13.69 -8.34 25.38
CA GLN A 129 -15.05 -8.60 24.92
C GLN A 129 -15.71 -7.38 24.29
N LYS A 130 -15.48 -6.18 24.86
CA LYS A 130 -15.94 -4.91 24.28
C LYS A 130 -15.32 -4.69 22.90
N TRP A 131 -14.02 -4.93 22.75
CA TRP A 131 -13.31 -4.80 21.47
C TRP A 131 -13.84 -5.81 20.44
N LEU A 132 -13.98 -7.09 20.81
CA LEU A 132 -14.51 -8.14 19.92
C LEU A 132 -15.94 -7.83 19.45
N LYS A 133 -16.79 -7.31 20.33
CA LYS A 133 -18.16 -6.91 19.98
C LYS A 133 -18.20 -5.79 18.94
N ASN A 134 -17.24 -4.86 18.99
CA ASN A 134 -17.17 -3.72 18.10
C ASN A 134 -16.24 -3.95 16.89
N HIS A 135 -15.61 -5.13 16.78
CA HIS A 135 -14.53 -5.40 15.84
C HIS A 135 -14.94 -5.13 14.38
N GLU A 136 -16.10 -5.65 13.94
CA GLU A 136 -16.58 -5.42 12.57
C GLU A 136 -16.81 -3.93 12.27
N THR A 137 -17.37 -3.20 13.24
CA THR A 137 -17.57 -1.74 13.14
C THR A 137 -16.25 -0.98 13.07
N LEU A 138 -15.23 -1.39 13.84
CA LEU A 138 -13.90 -0.78 13.76
C LEU A 138 -13.25 -1.03 12.40
N VAL A 139 -13.33 -2.26 11.90
CA VAL A 139 -12.84 -2.61 10.55
C VAL A 139 -13.53 -1.75 9.49
N GLU A 140 -14.84 -1.57 9.59
CA GLU A 140 -15.61 -0.71 8.68
C GLU A 140 -15.18 0.77 8.78
N GLN A 141 -15.11 1.33 9.99
CA GLN A 141 -14.70 2.71 10.23
C GLN A 141 -13.31 3.02 9.67
N TYR A 142 -12.32 2.18 10.01
CA TYR A 142 -10.95 2.36 9.49
C TYR A 142 -10.85 2.11 7.99
N SER A 143 -11.73 1.27 7.41
CA SER A 143 -11.81 1.11 5.95
C SER A 143 -12.35 2.36 5.28
N GLN A 144 -13.43 2.95 5.81
CA GLN A 144 -14.01 4.19 5.28
C GLN A 144 -13.03 5.36 5.32
N VAL A 145 -12.27 5.53 6.42
CA VAL A 145 -11.22 6.57 6.50
C VAL A 145 -10.18 6.39 5.39
N ARG A 146 -9.73 5.15 5.15
CA ARG A 146 -8.77 4.86 4.06
C ARG A 146 -9.35 5.12 2.68
N GLU A 147 -10.63 4.81 2.46
CA GLU A 147 -11.33 5.08 1.19
C GLU A 147 -11.49 6.58 0.95
N MET A 148 -11.78 7.37 1.98
CA MET A 148 -11.86 8.84 1.87
C MET A 148 -10.52 9.49 1.50
N ALA A 149 -9.40 8.89 1.90
CA ALA A 149 -8.06 9.34 1.52
C ALA A 149 -7.65 8.94 0.09
N MET A 150 -8.44 8.11 -0.61
CA MET A 150 -8.15 7.73 -1.99
C MET A 150 -8.47 8.86 -2.95
N ILE A 151 -7.70 8.96 -4.03
CA ILE A 151 -7.91 9.93 -5.10
C ILE A 151 -8.94 9.36 -6.08
N PRO A 152 -10.13 9.97 -6.26
CA PRO A 152 -11.09 9.54 -7.27
C PRO A 152 -10.60 9.93 -8.66
N VAL A 153 -10.74 9.01 -9.62
CA VAL A 153 -10.32 9.20 -11.02
C VAL A 153 -11.37 8.62 -11.95
N VAL A 154 -11.80 9.37 -12.96
CA VAL A 154 -12.71 8.84 -14.00
C VAL A 154 -11.92 8.45 -15.25
N ALA A 155 -11.94 7.17 -15.60
CA ALA A 155 -11.29 6.65 -16.81
C ALA A 155 -12.25 5.76 -17.60
N ASN A 156 -12.39 6.01 -18.91
CA ASN A 156 -13.32 5.29 -19.80
C ASN A 156 -14.77 5.27 -19.28
N GLY A 157 -15.21 6.35 -18.61
CA GLY A 157 -16.54 6.44 -17.99
C GLY A 157 -16.72 5.57 -16.73
N LYS A 158 -15.65 5.00 -16.18
CA LYS A 158 -15.65 4.25 -14.92
C LYS A 158 -14.96 5.06 -13.82
N GLU A 159 -15.53 5.02 -12.62
CA GLU A 159 -14.89 5.56 -11.42
C GLU A 159 -13.84 4.58 -10.89
N LEU A 160 -12.64 5.08 -10.70
CA LEU A 160 -11.50 4.40 -10.10
C LEU A 160 -11.07 5.15 -8.85
N GLN A 161 -10.39 4.45 -7.95
CA GLN A 161 -9.78 5.04 -6.77
C GLN A 161 -8.29 4.70 -6.73
N PHE A 162 -7.45 5.73 -6.69
CA PHE A 162 -6.00 5.61 -6.65
C PHE A 162 -5.52 5.87 -5.23
N SER A 163 -4.46 5.16 -4.79
CA SER A 163 -3.86 5.47 -3.50
C SER A 163 -3.29 6.90 -3.45
N PRO A 164 -3.22 7.54 -2.28
CA PRO A 164 -2.69 8.91 -2.18
C PRO A 164 -1.23 9.01 -2.61
N GLY A 165 -0.84 10.21 -3.05
CA GLY A 165 0.53 10.58 -3.38
C GLY A 165 0.69 11.27 -4.73
N ALA A 166 1.69 12.14 -4.82
CA ALA A 166 1.96 12.99 -5.99
C ALA A 166 2.03 12.24 -7.33
N HIS A 167 2.52 10.99 -7.35
CA HIS A 167 2.58 10.18 -8.58
C HIS A 167 1.18 9.87 -9.12
N ASN A 168 0.27 9.49 -8.23
CA ASN A 168 -1.09 9.12 -8.59
C ASN A 168 -1.94 10.36 -8.89
N GLU A 169 -1.67 11.49 -8.23
CA GLU A 169 -2.24 12.80 -8.61
C GLU A 169 -1.85 13.18 -10.04
N LEU A 170 -0.58 12.95 -10.42
CA LEU A 170 -0.12 13.22 -11.78
C LEU A 170 -0.76 12.27 -12.79
N GLN A 171 -0.89 10.98 -12.48
CA GLN A 171 -1.64 10.03 -13.32
C GLN A 171 -3.11 10.45 -13.51
N ARG A 172 -3.78 10.92 -12.45
CA ARG A 172 -5.13 11.49 -12.54
C ARG A 172 -5.15 12.69 -13.49
N ALA A 173 -4.23 13.64 -13.32
CA ALA A 173 -4.14 14.79 -14.21
C ALA A 173 -3.86 14.38 -15.68
N ILE A 174 -3.11 13.31 -15.92
CA ILE A 174 -2.91 12.78 -17.28
C ILE A 174 -4.25 12.31 -17.87
N ILE A 175 -5.07 11.61 -17.09
CA ILE A 175 -6.35 11.06 -17.56
C ILE A 175 -7.41 12.16 -17.70
N GLU A 176 -7.56 13.03 -16.71
CA GLU A 176 -8.66 14.00 -16.64
C GLU A 176 -8.34 15.33 -17.35
N GLU A 177 -7.06 15.70 -17.43
CA GLU A 177 -6.65 17.00 -17.99
C GLU A 177 -5.85 16.86 -19.30
N PHE A 178 -4.85 15.96 -19.36
CA PHE A 178 -4.02 15.81 -20.57
C PHE A 178 -4.80 15.10 -21.69
N ALA A 179 -5.45 13.96 -21.42
CA ALA A 179 -6.11 13.17 -22.45
C ALA A 179 -7.20 13.97 -23.20
N PRO A 180 -8.10 14.74 -22.55
CA PRO A 180 -9.11 15.51 -23.27
C PRO A 180 -8.54 16.68 -24.11
N ARG A 181 -7.33 17.16 -23.79
CA ARG A 181 -6.69 18.26 -24.54
C ARG A 181 -5.87 17.77 -25.72
N PHE A 182 -5.11 16.70 -25.53
CA PHE A 182 -4.10 16.25 -26.50
C PHE A 182 -4.44 14.92 -27.18
N ALA A 183 -5.23 14.07 -26.52
CA ALA A 183 -5.65 12.75 -27.00
C ALA A 183 -7.18 12.63 -26.97
N GLN A 184 -7.87 13.56 -27.63
CA GLN A 184 -9.34 13.60 -27.65
C GLN A 184 -9.93 12.26 -28.12
N GLY A 185 -10.94 11.77 -27.39
CA GLY A 185 -11.56 10.46 -27.67
C GLY A 185 -10.68 9.26 -27.34
N ALA A 186 -9.55 9.45 -26.63
CA ALA A 186 -8.69 8.34 -26.26
C ALA A 186 -9.33 7.41 -25.22
N GLU A 187 -9.16 6.12 -25.43
CA GLU A 187 -9.41 5.09 -24.44
C GLU A 187 -8.16 4.85 -23.60
N VAL A 188 -8.30 4.85 -22.27
CA VAL A 188 -7.24 4.45 -21.34
C VAL A 188 -7.11 2.92 -21.42
N LEU A 189 -6.02 2.43 -22.01
CA LEU A 189 -5.75 0.99 -22.14
C LEU A 189 -4.98 0.42 -20.95
N TYR A 190 -4.20 1.26 -20.27
CA TYR A 190 -3.45 0.88 -19.08
C TYR A 190 -3.31 2.06 -18.11
N VAL A 191 -3.54 1.79 -16.83
CA VAL A 191 -3.07 2.62 -15.71
C VAL A 191 -2.88 1.73 -14.48
N GLY A 192 -1.76 1.91 -13.77
CA GLY A 192 -1.41 1.14 -12.58
C GLY A 192 -1.17 2.02 -11.36
N ASP A 193 -1.61 1.56 -10.19
CA ASP A 193 -1.36 2.19 -8.90
C ASP A 193 -0.28 1.42 -8.12
N THR A 194 0.46 2.15 -7.30
CA THR A 194 1.46 1.63 -6.35
C THR A 194 0.90 0.53 -5.43
N LYS A 195 -0.35 0.66 -4.97
CA LYS A 195 -1.04 -0.38 -4.17
C LYS A 195 -1.68 -1.46 -5.04
N LYS A 196 -2.33 -1.08 -6.14
CA LYS A 196 -2.99 -2.01 -7.09
C LYS A 196 -2.39 -1.87 -8.48
N LYS A 197 -1.50 -2.82 -8.81
CA LYS A 197 -0.63 -2.76 -10.00
C LYS A 197 -1.36 -2.63 -11.34
N ASP A 198 -2.59 -3.13 -11.44
CA ASP A 198 -3.41 -3.06 -12.65
C ASP A 198 -4.81 -2.51 -12.26
N LEU A 199 -5.00 -1.19 -12.37
CA LEU A 199 -6.33 -0.58 -12.19
C LEU A 199 -7.16 -0.69 -13.47
N ILE A 200 -6.52 -0.41 -14.62
CA ILE A 200 -7.02 -0.75 -15.95
C ILE A 200 -5.89 -1.45 -16.69
N LYS A 201 -6.20 -2.59 -17.34
CA LYS A 201 -5.29 -3.28 -18.25
C LYS A 201 -6.09 -4.02 -19.32
N ASN A 202 -6.36 -3.37 -20.44
CA ASN A 202 -7.09 -3.97 -21.56
C ASN A 202 -6.14 -4.80 -22.44
N LYS A 203 -5.85 -6.03 -22.00
CA LYS A 203 -4.92 -6.94 -22.70
C LYS A 203 -5.36 -7.27 -24.13
N GLU A 204 -6.65 -7.50 -24.33
CA GLU A 204 -7.22 -7.86 -25.64
C GLU A 204 -6.97 -6.75 -26.65
N LYS A 205 -7.33 -5.51 -26.30
CA LYS A 205 -7.15 -4.37 -27.19
C LYS A 205 -5.69 -4.03 -27.45
N LEU A 206 -4.83 -4.18 -26.44
CA LEU A 206 -3.38 -4.02 -26.62
C LEU A 206 -2.80 -5.06 -27.60
N GLN A 207 -3.28 -6.30 -27.56
CA GLN A 207 -2.90 -7.34 -28.52
C GLN A 207 -3.44 -7.06 -29.93
N GLU A 208 -4.69 -6.59 -30.06
CA GLU A 208 -5.29 -6.19 -31.35
C GLU A 208 -4.48 -5.07 -32.04
N ILE A 209 -3.96 -4.12 -31.25
CA ILE A 209 -3.14 -3.00 -31.74
C ILE A 209 -1.67 -3.43 -31.97
N GLY A 210 -1.33 -4.70 -31.74
CA GLY A 210 0.02 -5.25 -31.96
C GLY A 210 1.02 -4.97 -30.84
N VAL A 211 0.55 -4.54 -29.66
CA VAL A 211 1.39 -4.37 -28.46
C VAL A 211 1.36 -5.66 -27.65
N LEU A 212 2.39 -6.49 -27.83
CA LEU A 212 2.59 -7.68 -27.01
C LEU A 212 3.07 -7.27 -25.62
N ILE A 213 2.23 -7.47 -24.63
CA ILE A 213 2.54 -7.23 -23.22
C ILE A 213 2.69 -8.58 -22.53
N THR A 214 3.91 -8.91 -22.11
CA THR A 214 4.12 -9.99 -21.15
C THR A 214 3.86 -9.46 -19.73
N ASP A 215 3.47 -10.33 -18.79
CA ASP A 215 3.23 -9.91 -17.40
C ASP A 215 4.49 -9.42 -16.67
N HIS A 216 5.66 -9.48 -17.33
CA HIS A 216 6.96 -9.01 -16.83
C HIS A 216 7.47 -7.74 -17.54
N ASP A 217 6.78 -7.24 -18.57
CA ASP A 217 7.20 -6.02 -19.27
C ASP A 217 6.93 -4.77 -18.43
N LYS A 218 7.90 -3.84 -18.43
CA LYS A 218 7.74 -2.53 -17.79
C LYS A 218 6.87 -1.64 -18.66
N LEU A 219 5.57 -1.68 -18.41
CA LEU A 219 4.63 -0.73 -18.98
C LEU A 219 4.87 0.68 -18.43
N PRO A 220 4.59 1.72 -19.23
CA PRO A 220 4.59 3.09 -18.75
C PRO A 220 3.37 3.35 -17.86
N ASP A 221 3.39 4.45 -17.11
CA ASP A 221 2.36 4.74 -16.11
C ASP A 221 0.93 4.80 -16.67
N VAL A 222 0.76 5.41 -17.85
CA VAL A 222 -0.53 5.51 -18.54
C VAL A 222 -0.36 5.21 -20.04
N VAL A 223 -1.25 4.38 -20.59
CA VAL A 223 -1.35 4.12 -22.03
C VAL A 223 -2.71 4.58 -22.53
N LEU A 224 -2.72 5.48 -23.52
CA LEU A 224 -3.93 6.00 -24.15
C LEU A 224 -3.97 5.62 -25.62
N TYR A 225 -5.15 5.27 -26.13
CA TYR A 225 -5.34 4.91 -27.54
C TYR A 225 -6.44 5.72 -28.21
N VAL A 226 -6.13 6.39 -29.32
CA VAL A 226 -7.08 7.15 -30.14
C VAL A 226 -7.36 6.36 -31.42
N ALA A 227 -8.55 5.75 -31.50
CA ALA A 227 -8.94 4.89 -32.62
C ALA A 227 -8.99 5.64 -33.97
N GLU A 228 -9.47 6.89 -33.97
CA GLU A 228 -9.63 7.69 -35.19
C GLU A 228 -8.31 7.93 -35.93
N LYS A 229 -7.22 8.11 -35.17
CA LYS A 229 -5.89 8.37 -35.70
C LYS A 229 -4.99 7.14 -35.68
N ASN A 230 -5.46 6.04 -35.10
CA ASN A 230 -4.66 4.88 -34.74
C ASN A 230 -3.38 5.27 -33.96
N TRP A 231 -3.52 6.16 -32.99
CA TRP A 231 -2.41 6.69 -32.19
C TRP A 231 -2.38 6.07 -30.81
N LEU A 232 -1.18 5.74 -30.36
CA LEU A 232 -0.92 5.19 -29.04
C LEU A 232 0.01 6.12 -28.28
N TYR A 233 -0.46 6.66 -27.16
CA TYR A 233 0.33 7.50 -26.27
C TYR A 233 0.86 6.65 -25.12
N PHE A 234 2.17 6.73 -24.90
CA PHE A 234 2.83 6.20 -23.73
C PHE A 234 3.24 7.38 -22.85
N VAL A 235 2.66 7.47 -21.65
CA VAL A 235 2.88 8.61 -20.74
C VAL A 235 3.48 8.09 -19.43
N GLU A 236 4.59 8.70 -19.01
CA GLU A 236 5.25 8.42 -17.73
C GLU A 236 5.00 9.61 -16.77
N ALA A 237 4.54 9.33 -15.56
CA ALA A 237 4.30 10.33 -14.53
C ALA A 237 5.57 10.50 -13.69
N VAL A 238 6.38 11.52 -13.96
CA VAL A 238 7.66 11.73 -13.23
C VAL A 238 7.49 12.83 -12.19
N THR A 239 7.55 12.47 -10.91
CA THR A 239 7.36 13.42 -9.78
C THR A 239 8.66 13.80 -9.07
N SER A 240 9.71 12.97 -9.15
CA SER A 240 11.06 13.33 -8.70
C SER A 240 12.11 12.40 -9.32
N VAL A 241 13.17 13.02 -9.89
CA VAL A 241 14.32 12.48 -10.67
C VAL A 241 14.05 11.81 -12.02
N GLY A 242 14.37 12.58 -13.08
CA GLY A 242 14.93 12.10 -14.34
C GLY A 242 13.90 11.85 -15.46
N PRO A 243 13.87 12.64 -16.54
CA PRO A 243 13.00 12.38 -17.69
C PRO A 243 13.29 11.02 -18.34
N ILE A 244 12.37 10.56 -19.20
CA ILE A 244 12.54 9.38 -20.06
C ILE A 244 13.93 9.40 -20.71
N SER A 245 14.78 8.44 -20.34
CA SER A 245 16.11 8.29 -20.96
C SER A 245 15.98 7.63 -22.33
N VAL A 246 16.88 7.95 -23.25
CA VAL A 246 16.98 7.32 -24.60
C VAL A 246 17.01 5.79 -24.53
N LYS A 247 17.58 5.21 -23.46
CA LYS A 247 17.55 3.75 -23.21
C LYS A 247 16.14 3.20 -22.99
N ARG A 248 15.27 3.94 -22.29
CA ARG A 248 13.88 3.55 -22.01
C ARG A 248 13.03 3.65 -23.27
N VAL A 249 13.21 4.72 -24.07
CA VAL A 249 12.57 4.87 -25.39
C VAL A 249 12.92 3.68 -26.28
N ASN A 250 14.20 3.33 -26.39
CA ASN A 250 14.64 2.22 -27.23
C ASN A 250 14.05 0.87 -26.76
N CYS A 251 13.88 0.67 -25.46
CA CYS A 251 13.26 -0.55 -24.91
C CYS A 251 11.76 -0.65 -25.24
N LEU A 252 11.02 0.46 -25.16
CA LEU A 252 9.59 0.51 -25.51
C LEU A 252 9.37 0.37 -27.02
N VAL A 253 10.27 0.93 -27.83
CA VAL A 253 10.25 0.80 -29.29
C VAL A 253 10.58 -0.63 -29.73
N GLN A 254 11.50 -1.33 -29.05
CA GLN A 254 11.83 -2.72 -29.35
C GLN A 254 10.69 -3.71 -29.08
N ASN A 255 9.75 -3.37 -28.21
CA ASN A 255 8.55 -4.19 -27.93
C ASN A 255 7.43 -4.00 -28.97
N LYS A 256 7.59 -3.12 -29.98
CA LYS A 256 6.68 -3.01 -31.13
C LYS A 256 7.30 -3.67 -32.36
N SER A 257 6.64 -4.67 -32.93
CA SER A 257 6.82 -5.01 -34.35
C SER A 257 6.29 -3.85 -35.19
N THR A 258 7.13 -3.37 -36.10
CA THR A 258 7.01 -2.14 -36.89
C THR A 258 5.65 -1.98 -37.60
N GLU A 259 4.88 -0.94 -37.23
CA GLU A 259 3.95 -0.15 -38.08
C GLU A 259 3.08 0.78 -37.21
N SER A 260 3.64 1.87 -36.65
CA SER A 260 2.87 3.06 -36.25
C SER A 260 3.81 4.23 -35.95
N SER A 261 3.52 5.39 -36.55
CA SER A 261 4.27 6.64 -36.40
C SER A 261 4.09 7.18 -34.97
N ASN A 262 5.19 7.38 -34.23
CA ASN A 262 5.16 7.92 -32.87
C ASN A 262 5.43 9.44 -32.86
N ASP A 263 4.56 10.21 -32.20
CA ASP A 263 4.91 11.53 -31.66
C ASP A 263 5.21 11.38 -30.16
N PHE A 264 6.46 11.61 -29.77
CA PHE A 264 6.86 11.72 -28.37
C PHE A 264 6.68 13.17 -27.91
N VAL A 265 5.73 13.43 -27.02
CA VAL A 265 5.58 14.75 -26.40
C VAL A 265 6.61 14.87 -25.28
N HIS A 266 7.72 15.55 -25.58
CA HIS A 266 8.64 16.10 -24.58
C HIS A 266 8.33 17.58 -24.39
N ARG A 267 7.67 17.93 -23.27
CA ARG A 267 7.77 19.24 -22.64
C ARG A 267 7.74 19.09 -21.13
#